data_AF-A0A1C6R6D2-F1
#
_entry.id   AF-A0A1C6R6D2-F1
#
_cell.length_a   1.000
_cell.length_b   1.000
_cell.length_c   1.000
_cell.angle_alpha   90.00
_cell.angle_beta   90.00
_cell.angle_gamma   90.00
#
_symmetry.space_group_name_H-M   'P 1'
#
loop_
_entity.id
_entity.type
_entity.pdbx_description
1 polymer ?
#
loop_
_entity_poly.entity_id
_entity_poly.type
_entity_poly.pdbx_seq_one_letter_code
_entity_poly.pdbx_strand_id
1 'polypeptide(L)'
;MKSNIGHTSAAAGVGGVIKSVLALRHGVMPKTLHVDGPTPEVDWSAGAGKLLSEARAWDDTGRPRRAGVSSFGVSGTNAHVILEQAPTTPPADRPGTPDAAPTAVPWLLSARTPEALRAQAAVLLAEFGDGSDVSADDVAYSLATGRTALGHRAVVVGTAEKLAEGLGALSRGLPAPGVVTGAGGLVSGRSVLVFPGQGSQWVGMAAGLLEGSVVFAGRMAECERALAPFVEWSLSGVLRGSGSLARVDVVQPVLWAVMVSLAEVWRSFGVVPDAVVGHS
;
A
#
# COMPACT_ATOMS: atom_id res chain seq x y z
N MET A 1 5.99 -30.18 -13.78
CA MET A 1 4.91 -30.01 -12.79
C MET A 1 4.67 -31.35 -12.13
N LYS A 2 4.03 -32.34 -12.78
CA LYS A 2 3.83 -33.66 -12.15
C LYS A 2 5.13 -34.36 -11.77
N SER A 3 6.18 -34.17 -12.58
CA SER A 3 7.55 -34.59 -12.26
C SER A 3 8.15 -33.93 -11.01
N ASN A 4 7.59 -32.83 -10.51
CA ASN A 4 8.09 -32.07 -9.35
C ASN A 4 7.26 -32.32 -8.09
N ILE A 5 5.93 -32.36 -8.22
CA ILE A 5 4.99 -32.40 -7.09
C ILE A 5 3.99 -33.57 -7.16
N GLY A 6 4.21 -34.53 -8.05
CA GLY A 6 3.31 -35.66 -8.27
C GLY A 6 1.99 -35.29 -8.96
N HIS A 7 1.06 -36.25 -9.00
CA HIS A 7 -0.27 -36.03 -9.56
C HIS A 7 -1.23 -35.51 -8.47
N THR A 8 -1.55 -34.22 -8.52
CA THR A 8 -2.45 -33.56 -7.56
C THR A 8 -3.95 -33.77 -7.84
N SER A 9 -4.29 -34.90 -8.45
CA SER A 9 -5.66 -35.27 -8.87
C SER A 9 -6.42 -34.11 -9.53
N ALA A 10 -7.54 -33.67 -8.94
CA ALA A 10 -8.39 -32.61 -9.46
C ALA A 10 -7.65 -31.26 -9.65
N ALA A 11 -6.58 -31.00 -8.89
CA ALA A 11 -5.80 -29.77 -9.00
C ALA A 11 -4.71 -29.84 -10.09
N ALA A 12 -4.55 -30.96 -10.80
CA ALA A 12 -3.46 -31.15 -11.75
C ALA A 12 -3.54 -30.21 -12.95
N GLY A 13 -4.76 -29.92 -13.45
CA GLY A 13 -4.97 -28.98 -14.54
C GLY A 13 -4.55 -27.56 -14.16
N VAL A 14 -5.09 -27.02 -13.06
CA VAL A 14 -4.77 -25.67 -12.59
C VAL A 14 -3.30 -25.53 -12.17
N GLY A 15 -2.69 -26.58 -11.61
CA GLY A 15 -1.24 -26.57 -11.33
C GLY A 15 -0.39 -26.45 -12.61
N GLY A 16 -0.84 -27.04 -13.72
CA GLY A 16 -0.24 -26.85 -15.05
C GLY A 16 -0.38 -25.41 -15.56
N VAL A 17 -1.54 -24.79 -15.32
CA VAL A 17 -1.78 -23.37 -15.64
C VAL A 17 -0.86 -22.46 -14.81
N ILE A 18 -0.78 -22.65 -13.50
CA ILE A 18 0.10 -21.85 -12.61
C ILE A 18 1.55 -21.95 -13.05
N LYS A 19 2.06 -23.16 -13.33
CA LYS A 19 3.42 -23.35 -13.90
C LYS A 19 3.60 -22.50 -15.17
N SER A 20 2.63 -22.57 -16.07
CA SER A 20 2.74 -21.92 -17.39
C SER A 20 2.69 -20.41 -17.27
N VAL A 21 1.83 -19.85 -16.41
CA VAL A 21 1.78 -18.42 -16.11
C VAL A 21 3.10 -17.92 -15.51
N LEU A 22 3.68 -18.66 -14.56
CA LEU A 22 4.98 -18.31 -14.00
C LEU A 22 6.10 -18.38 -15.05
N ALA A 23 6.09 -19.41 -15.90
CA ALA A 23 7.05 -19.54 -17.01
C ALA A 23 6.97 -18.37 -18.00
N LEU A 24 5.74 -17.93 -18.34
CA LEU A 24 5.50 -16.76 -19.20
C LEU A 24 5.99 -15.47 -18.53
N ARG A 25 5.70 -15.28 -17.24
CA ARG A 25 6.10 -14.09 -16.46
C ARG A 25 7.61 -13.95 -16.32
N HIS A 26 8.29 -15.07 -16.05
CA HIS A 26 9.74 -15.08 -15.84
C HIS A 26 10.54 -15.29 -17.14
N GLY A 27 9.88 -15.60 -18.27
CA GLY A 27 10.58 -15.86 -19.52
C GLY A 27 11.50 -17.07 -19.46
N VAL A 28 11.15 -18.09 -18.69
CA VAL A 28 11.95 -19.31 -18.50
C VAL A 28 11.05 -20.53 -18.58
N MET A 29 11.47 -21.52 -19.37
CA MET A 29 10.88 -22.85 -19.43
C MET A 29 11.61 -23.78 -18.45
N PRO A 30 11.00 -24.14 -17.31
CA PRO A 30 11.68 -24.98 -16.31
C PRO A 30 11.73 -26.44 -16.76
N LYS A 31 12.81 -27.14 -16.40
CA LYS A 31 13.01 -28.55 -16.73
C LYS A 31 11.91 -29.46 -16.20
N THR A 32 11.64 -30.53 -16.93
CA THR A 32 10.95 -31.72 -16.42
C THR A 32 11.98 -32.64 -15.75
N LEU A 33 11.59 -33.25 -14.64
CA LEU A 33 12.47 -34.14 -13.87
C LEU A 33 12.29 -35.60 -14.30
N HIS A 34 13.25 -36.44 -13.92
CA HIS A 34 13.23 -37.90 -14.14
C HIS A 34 13.16 -38.27 -15.63
N VAL A 35 13.89 -37.53 -16.47
CA VAL A 35 14.06 -37.83 -17.89
C VAL A 35 15.49 -38.30 -18.10
N ASP A 36 15.68 -39.61 -18.12
CA ASP A 36 16.97 -40.24 -18.47
C ASP A 36 17.16 -40.31 -20.00
N GLY A 37 16.05 -40.34 -20.74
CA GLY A 37 15.97 -40.26 -22.19
C GLY A 37 14.51 -40.18 -22.66
N PRO A 38 14.24 -39.75 -23.90
CA PRO A 38 12.90 -39.83 -24.48
C PRO A 38 12.45 -41.30 -24.55
N THR A 39 11.18 -41.59 -24.25
CA THR A 39 10.65 -42.96 -24.32
C THR A 39 10.74 -43.50 -25.75
N PRO A 40 11.18 -44.76 -25.96
CA PRO A 40 11.28 -45.35 -27.30
C PRO A 40 9.92 -45.59 -27.97
N GLU A 41 8.83 -45.53 -27.20
CA GLU A 41 7.48 -45.87 -27.66
C GLU A 41 6.80 -44.72 -28.44
N VAL A 42 7.51 -43.59 -28.57
CA VAL A 42 7.08 -42.41 -29.31
C VAL A 42 8.10 -42.14 -30.41
N ASP A 43 7.65 -41.94 -31.65
CA ASP A 43 8.49 -41.44 -32.72
C ASP A 43 8.74 -39.93 -32.57
N TRP A 44 9.85 -39.57 -31.94
CA TRP A 44 10.25 -38.17 -31.74
C TRP A 44 10.77 -37.50 -33.01
N SER A 45 11.12 -38.26 -34.04
CA SER A 45 11.67 -37.72 -35.30
C SER A 45 10.59 -37.08 -36.18
N ALA A 46 9.33 -37.48 -36.00
CA ALA A 46 8.17 -36.99 -36.74
C ALA A 46 7.66 -35.58 -36.32
N GLY A 47 8.40 -34.84 -35.48
CA GLY A 47 8.03 -33.48 -35.07
C GLY A 47 7.16 -33.40 -33.81
N ALA A 48 7.19 -34.41 -32.94
CA ALA A 48 6.43 -34.49 -31.68
C ALA A 48 6.84 -33.49 -30.58
N GLY A 49 7.64 -32.47 -30.92
CA GLY A 49 8.25 -31.53 -29.96
C GLY A 49 9.51 -32.09 -29.28
N LYS A 50 10.02 -31.35 -28.29
CA LYS A 50 11.21 -31.74 -27.51
C LYS A 50 10.90 -31.71 -26.02
N LEU A 51 11.38 -32.70 -25.28
CA LEU A 51 11.32 -32.70 -23.82
C LEU A 51 12.26 -31.63 -23.25
N LEU A 52 11.78 -30.89 -22.24
CA LEU A 52 12.58 -29.92 -21.51
C LEU A 52 13.43 -30.64 -20.43
N SER A 53 14.44 -31.40 -20.80
CA SER A 53 15.37 -32.05 -19.84
C SER A 53 16.21 -31.03 -19.06
N GLU A 54 16.40 -29.84 -19.63
CA GLU A 54 17.09 -28.71 -19.02
C GLU A 54 16.19 -27.48 -18.98
N ALA A 55 16.46 -26.58 -18.02
CA ALA A 55 15.78 -25.30 -17.97
C ALA A 55 16.36 -24.38 -19.04
N ARG A 56 15.50 -23.63 -19.73
CA ARG A 56 15.92 -22.78 -20.85
C ARG A 56 15.22 -21.44 -20.80
N ALA A 57 15.90 -20.40 -21.27
CA ALA A 57 15.24 -19.13 -21.55
C ALA A 57 14.09 -19.37 -22.54
N TRP A 58 13.00 -18.66 -22.35
CA TRP A 58 11.91 -18.59 -23.30
C TRP A 58 12.14 -17.34 -24.13
N ASP A 59 12.82 -17.50 -25.26
CA ASP A 59 13.28 -16.36 -26.04
C ASP A 59 12.11 -15.44 -26.45
N ASP A 60 12.37 -14.13 -26.46
CA ASP A 60 11.48 -13.17 -27.09
C ASP A 60 11.69 -13.23 -28.61
N THR A 61 10.61 -13.52 -29.33
CA THR A 61 10.62 -13.65 -30.80
C THR A 61 9.91 -12.48 -31.47
N GLY A 62 9.61 -11.40 -30.72
CA GLY A 62 8.77 -10.29 -31.18
C GLY A 62 7.29 -10.66 -31.27
N ARG A 63 6.88 -11.81 -30.73
CA ARG A 63 5.50 -12.29 -30.66
C ARG A 63 5.17 -12.71 -29.23
N PRO A 64 3.90 -12.54 -28.78
CA PRO A 64 3.48 -13.02 -27.48
C PRO A 64 3.76 -14.52 -27.33
N ARG A 65 4.45 -14.90 -26.24
CA ARG A 65 4.69 -16.30 -25.91
C ARG A 65 3.35 -16.98 -25.62
N ARG A 66 3.19 -18.22 -26.07
CA ARG A 66 1.97 -19.02 -25.86
C ARG A 66 2.29 -20.41 -25.34
N ALA A 67 1.44 -20.93 -24.47
CA ALA A 67 1.57 -22.25 -23.87
C ALA A 67 0.24 -23.02 -23.93
N GLY A 68 0.29 -24.30 -24.29
CA GLY A 68 -0.84 -25.21 -24.17
C GLY A 68 -0.78 -25.98 -22.85
N VAL A 69 -1.92 -26.13 -22.17
CA VAL A 69 -2.06 -27.01 -20.99
C VAL A 69 -3.17 -28.01 -21.26
N SER A 70 -2.82 -29.30 -21.28
CA SER A 70 -3.77 -30.40 -21.45
C SER A 70 -4.02 -31.13 -20.13
N SER A 71 -5.27 -31.58 -19.93
CA SER A 71 -5.65 -32.48 -18.85
C SER A 71 -6.65 -33.51 -19.35
N PHE A 72 -6.33 -34.78 -19.14
CA PHE A 72 -7.12 -35.92 -19.62
C PHE A 72 -7.63 -36.70 -18.42
N GLY A 73 -8.94 -36.69 -18.21
CA GLY A 73 -9.60 -37.36 -17.09
C GLY A 73 -9.76 -38.85 -17.35
N VAL A 74 -9.66 -39.65 -16.29
CA VAL A 74 -9.87 -41.11 -16.36
C VAL A 74 -11.27 -41.49 -16.84
N SER A 75 -12.26 -40.61 -16.65
CA SER A 75 -13.62 -40.76 -17.18
C SER A 75 -13.74 -40.57 -18.70
N GLY A 76 -12.64 -40.20 -19.38
CA GLY A 76 -12.61 -39.90 -20.81
C GLY A 76 -12.90 -38.43 -21.16
N THR A 77 -13.18 -37.57 -20.18
CA THR A 77 -13.35 -36.13 -20.43
C THR A 77 -11.98 -35.44 -20.55
N ASN A 78 -11.79 -34.69 -21.63
CA ASN A 78 -10.54 -34.02 -21.96
C ASN A 78 -10.72 -32.50 -21.96
N ALA A 79 -9.71 -31.79 -21.47
CA ALA A 79 -9.64 -30.34 -21.52
C ALA A 79 -8.28 -29.89 -22.06
N HIS A 80 -8.29 -28.84 -22.88
CA HIS A 80 -7.09 -28.17 -23.36
C HIS A 80 -7.31 -26.66 -23.30
N VAL A 81 -6.34 -25.93 -22.74
CA VAL A 81 -6.38 -24.47 -22.67
C VAL A 81 -5.12 -23.88 -23.28
N ILE A 82 -5.27 -22.75 -23.96
CA ILE A 82 -4.17 -21.98 -24.53
C ILE A 82 -4.00 -20.72 -23.69
N LEU A 83 -2.78 -20.49 -23.22
CA LEU A 83 -2.38 -19.31 -22.46
C LEU A 83 -1.49 -18.44 -23.33
N GLU A 84 -1.65 -17.13 -23.22
CA GLU A 84 -0.83 -16.14 -23.91
C GLU A 84 -0.21 -15.18 -22.88
N GLN A 85 1.02 -14.74 -23.15
CA GLN A 85 1.69 -13.70 -22.39
C GLN A 85 0.83 -12.44 -22.32
N ALA A 86 0.73 -11.83 -21.14
CA ALA A 86 0.04 -10.56 -20.98
C ALA A 86 0.72 -9.46 -21.84
N PRO A 87 -0.05 -8.51 -22.39
CA PRO A 87 0.52 -7.36 -23.09
C PRO A 87 1.55 -6.63 -22.23
N THR A 88 2.66 -6.20 -22.82
CA THR A 88 3.62 -5.34 -22.14
C THR A 88 3.00 -3.96 -21.98
N THR A 89 2.49 -3.65 -20.80
CA THR A 89 2.14 -2.27 -20.44
C THR A 89 3.43 -1.59 -20.02
N PRO A 90 3.90 -0.54 -20.74
CA PRO A 90 5.03 0.24 -20.25
C PRO A 90 4.70 0.74 -18.83
N PRO A 91 5.69 0.83 -17.92
CA PRO A 91 5.46 1.48 -16.64
C PRO A 91 4.80 2.83 -16.93
N ALA A 92 3.68 3.12 -16.28
CA ALA A 92 3.10 4.45 -16.37
C ALA A 92 4.20 5.43 -15.96
N ASP A 93 4.42 6.49 -16.76
CA ASP A 93 5.31 7.57 -16.38
C ASP A 93 4.86 8.05 -15.00
N ARG A 94 5.63 7.73 -13.96
CA ARG A 94 5.38 8.28 -12.64
C ARG A 94 5.54 9.78 -12.83
N PRO A 95 4.50 10.61 -12.60
CA PRO A 95 4.72 12.05 -12.56
C PRO A 95 5.84 12.24 -11.57
N GLY A 96 6.95 12.83 -12.04
CA GLY A 96 8.13 13.03 -11.21
C GLY A 96 7.68 13.79 -9.98
N THR A 97 7.58 13.09 -8.85
CA THR A 97 7.58 13.77 -7.57
C THR A 97 8.92 14.50 -7.57
N PRO A 98 8.94 15.85 -7.55
CA PRO A 98 10.20 16.56 -7.31
C PRO A 98 10.86 15.95 -6.07
N ASP A 99 12.19 16.06 -5.92
CA ASP A 99 12.99 15.66 -4.75
C ASP A 99 12.40 16.23 -3.44
N ALA A 100 11.26 15.69 -3.05
CA ALA A 100 10.51 16.00 -1.87
C ALA A 100 11.13 15.12 -0.80
N ALA A 101 11.42 15.74 0.34
CA ALA A 101 11.92 15.02 1.50
C ALA A 101 11.08 13.74 1.75
N PRO A 102 11.69 12.65 2.26
CA PRO A 102 10.99 11.41 2.52
C PRO A 102 9.68 11.69 3.26
N THR A 103 8.56 11.47 2.58
CA THR A 103 7.25 11.78 3.15
C THR A 103 6.84 10.59 4.00
N ALA A 104 6.43 10.86 5.24
CA ALA A 104 5.91 9.80 6.10
C ALA A 104 4.62 9.25 5.48
N VAL A 105 4.54 7.93 5.31
CA VAL A 105 3.35 7.26 4.76
C VAL A 105 2.69 6.35 5.79
N PRO A 106 1.35 6.21 5.75
CA PRO A 106 0.64 5.30 6.63
C PRO A 106 0.55 3.90 6.02
N TRP A 107 1.08 2.90 6.72
CA TRP A 107 0.88 1.49 6.39
C TRP A 107 -0.26 0.93 7.23
N LEU A 108 -1.34 0.54 6.55
CA LEU A 108 -2.56 0.03 7.17
C LEU A 108 -2.52 -1.51 7.21
N LEU A 109 -2.52 -2.08 8.40
CA LEU A 109 -2.55 -3.52 8.61
C LEU A 109 -3.85 -3.93 9.30
N SER A 110 -4.40 -5.08 8.91
CA SER A 110 -5.53 -5.66 9.61
C SER A 110 -5.54 -7.19 9.57
N ALA A 111 -6.14 -7.81 10.58
CA ALA A 111 -6.30 -9.25 10.66
C ALA A 111 -7.56 -9.65 11.46
N ARG A 112 -7.89 -10.95 11.44
CA ARG A 112 -9.01 -11.51 12.24
C ARG A 112 -8.62 -11.79 13.69
N THR A 113 -7.34 -11.88 14.01
CA THR A 113 -6.84 -12.07 15.38
C THR A 113 -5.60 -11.20 15.63
N PRO A 114 -5.25 -10.90 16.89
CA PRO A 114 -4.01 -10.19 17.22
C PRO A 114 -2.75 -10.93 16.74
N GLU A 115 -2.73 -12.26 16.79
CA GLU A 115 -1.61 -13.10 16.34
C GLU A 115 -1.41 -12.97 14.84
N ALA A 116 -2.51 -13.00 14.07
CA ALA A 116 -2.45 -12.84 12.63
C ALA A 116 -2.03 -11.42 12.22
N LEU A 117 -2.38 -10.39 13.02
CA LEU A 117 -1.91 -9.02 12.79
C LEU A 117 -0.38 -8.92 12.99
N ARG A 118 0.12 -9.54 14.06
CA ARG A 118 1.57 -9.63 14.34
C ARG A 118 2.31 -10.39 13.25
N ALA A 119 1.76 -11.52 12.80
CA ALA A 119 2.32 -12.30 11.71
C ALA A 119 2.34 -11.51 10.39
N GLN A 120 1.29 -10.75 10.09
CA GLN A 120 1.25 -9.88 8.91
C GLN A 120 2.34 -8.81 8.96
N ALA A 121 2.59 -8.21 10.13
CA ALA A 121 3.67 -7.25 10.30
C ALA A 121 5.06 -7.89 10.10
N ALA A 122 5.26 -9.12 10.57
CA ALA A 122 6.51 -9.87 10.37
C ALA A 122 6.75 -10.22 8.89
N VAL A 123 5.72 -10.66 8.17
CA VAL A 123 5.82 -10.93 6.72
C VAL A 123 6.16 -9.66 5.97
N LEU A 124 5.45 -8.56 6.27
CA LEU A 124 5.71 -7.29 5.59
C LEU A 124 7.12 -6.75 5.86
N LEU A 125 7.62 -6.92 7.08
CA LEU A 125 8.99 -6.56 7.44
C LEU A 125 10.02 -7.41 6.68
N ALA A 126 9.77 -8.70 6.49
CA ALA A 126 10.68 -9.58 5.76
C ALA A 126 10.75 -9.24 4.26
N GLU A 127 9.63 -8.84 3.66
CA GLU A 127 9.55 -8.46 2.24
C GLU A 127 10.07 -7.05 1.97
N PHE A 128 9.97 -6.14 2.95
CA PHE A 128 10.40 -4.74 2.81
C PHE A 128 11.75 -4.42 3.44
N GLY A 129 12.32 -5.33 4.24
CA GLY A 129 13.59 -5.14 4.94
C GLY A 129 14.77 -4.84 4.01
N ASP A 130 15.96 -4.64 4.61
CA ASP A 130 17.16 -4.12 3.97
C ASP A 130 17.39 -4.61 2.52
N GLY A 131 17.37 -3.66 1.57
CA GLY A 131 17.66 -3.90 0.15
C GLY A 131 16.44 -4.10 -0.75
N SER A 132 15.22 -3.89 -0.26
CA SER A 132 14.00 -3.89 -1.08
C SER A 132 13.97 -2.69 -2.05
N ASP A 133 13.81 -2.97 -3.35
CA ASP A 133 13.51 -1.96 -4.39
C ASP A 133 12.03 -1.51 -4.38
N VAL A 134 11.21 -2.02 -3.45
CA VAL A 134 9.79 -1.73 -3.37
C VAL A 134 9.57 -0.34 -2.75
N SER A 135 8.82 0.52 -3.44
CA SER A 135 8.44 1.84 -2.93
C SER A 135 7.53 1.74 -1.72
N ALA A 136 7.83 2.52 -0.67
CA ALA A 136 7.00 2.61 0.51
C ALA A 136 5.59 3.16 0.23
N ASP A 137 5.47 4.06 -0.76
CA ASP A 137 4.20 4.62 -1.23
C ASP A 137 3.35 3.56 -1.93
N ASP A 138 3.95 2.74 -2.79
CA ASP A 138 3.25 1.67 -3.50
C ASP A 138 2.73 0.61 -2.52
N VAL A 139 3.50 0.31 -1.46
CA VAL A 139 3.04 -0.56 -0.37
C VAL A 139 1.89 0.09 0.40
N ALA A 140 2.00 1.36 0.77
CA ALA A 140 0.93 2.09 1.46
C ALA A 140 -0.37 2.08 0.65
N TYR A 141 -0.29 2.39 -0.65
CA TYR A 141 -1.41 2.36 -1.57
C TYR A 141 -2.02 0.96 -1.70
N SER A 142 -1.17 -0.07 -1.85
CA SER A 142 -1.60 -1.46 -1.99
C SER A 142 -2.29 -2.00 -0.72
N LEU A 143 -1.80 -1.59 0.46
CA LEU A 143 -2.41 -1.91 1.75
C LEU A 143 -3.76 -1.21 1.92
N ALA A 144 -3.86 0.05 1.51
CA ALA A 144 -5.08 0.83 1.66
C ALA A 144 -6.20 0.44 0.69
N THR A 145 -5.85 0.05 -0.54
CA THR A 145 -6.84 -0.17 -1.62
C THR A 145 -7.01 -1.63 -2.02
N GLY A 146 -5.99 -2.47 -1.79
CA GLY A 146 -5.94 -3.85 -2.26
C GLY A 146 -6.10 -4.90 -1.17
N ARG A 147 -6.45 -4.52 0.08
CA ARG A 147 -6.62 -5.45 1.21
C ARG A 147 -7.95 -5.20 1.92
N THR A 148 -8.58 -6.27 2.35
CA THR A 148 -9.80 -6.20 3.17
C THR A 148 -9.48 -5.66 4.57
N ALA A 149 -10.25 -4.67 5.03
CA ALA A 149 -10.13 -4.11 6.37
C ALA A 149 -10.83 -4.99 7.44
N LEU A 150 -10.06 -5.76 8.20
CA LEU A 150 -10.53 -6.69 9.24
C LEU A 150 -10.60 -6.02 10.63
N GLY A 151 -11.00 -6.78 11.66
CA GLY A 151 -11.35 -6.26 12.98
C GLY A 151 -10.17 -5.85 13.87
N HIS A 152 -9.04 -6.55 13.83
CA HIS A 152 -7.82 -6.12 14.52
C HIS A 152 -7.00 -5.27 13.58
N ARG A 153 -6.66 -4.04 13.98
CA ARG A 153 -6.04 -3.05 13.09
C ARG A 153 -4.79 -2.46 13.70
N ALA A 154 -3.85 -2.11 12.83
CA ALA A 154 -2.73 -1.27 13.18
C ALA A 154 -2.43 -0.28 12.04
N VAL A 155 -1.93 0.88 12.39
CA VAL A 155 -1.33 1.84 11.46
C VAL A 155 0.10 2.08 11.90
N VAL A 156 1.04 1.93 10.97
CA VAL A 156 2.44 2.32 11.15
C VAL A 156 2.70 3.54 10.26
N VAL A 157 3.08 4.66 10.85
CA VAL A 157 3.34 5.92 10.12
C VAL A 157 4.82 6.26 10.24
N GLY A 158 5.49 6.50 9.12
CA GLY A 158 6.88 6.93 9.12
C GLY A 158 7.49 6.97 7.73
N THR A 159 8.76 7.37 7.67
CA THR A 159 9.63 7.15 6.51
C THR A 159 9.94 5.65 6.36
N ALA A 160 10.55 5.24 5.25
CA ALA A 160 10.95 3.85 5.01
C ALA A 160 11.66 3.21 6.21
N GLU A 161 12.62 3.91 6.82
CA GLU A 161 13.39 3.43 7.97
C GLU A 161 12.49 3.26 9.21
N LYS A 162 11.60 4.23 9.45
CA LYS A 162 10.68 4.20 10.60
C LYS A 162 9.56 3.18 10.45
N LEU A 163 9.18 2.84 9.23
CA LEU A 163 8.22 1.76 8.94
C LEU A 163 8.80 0.40 9.34
N ALA A 164 10.07 0.13 9.04
CA ALA A 164 10.73 -1.11 9.43
C ALA A 164 10.82 -1.25 10.97
N GLU A 165 11.24 -0.18 11.67
CA GLU A 165 11.25 -0.13 13.13
C GLU A 165 9.84 -0.40 13.72
N GLY A 166 8.82 0.28 13.20
CA GLY A 166 7.44 0.17 13.65
C GLY A 166 6.83 -1.22 13.39
N LEU A 167 7.09 -1.83 12.24
CA LEU A 167 6.70 -3.22 11.96
C LEU A 167 7.41 -4.21 12.87
N GLY A 168 8.69 -3.98 13.16
CA GLY A 168 9.44 -4.76 14.13
C GLY A 168 8.77 -4.73 15.51
N ALA A 169 8.41 -3.55 16.01
CA ALA A 169 7.69 -3.42 17.27
C ALA A 169 6.30 -4.09 17.22
N LEU A 170 5.53 -3.83 16.16
CA LEU A 170 4.19 -4.39 15.97
C LEU A 170 4.21 -5.92 15.94
N SER A 171 5.15 -6.54 15.21
CA SER A 171 5.27 -8.00 15.13
C SER A 171 5.55 -8.66 16.49
N ARG A 172 6.24 -7.95 17.38
CA ARG A 172 6.48 -8.38 18.78
C ARG A 172 5.36 -8.00 19.73
N GLY A 173 4.36 -7.24 19.29
CA GLY A 173 3.29 -6.72 20.15
C GLY A 173 3.76 -5.65 21.12
N LEU A 174 4.81 -4.88 20.76
CA LEU A 174 5.37 -3.82 21.57
C LEU A 174 4.86 -2.45 21.09
N PRO A 175 4.65 -1.47 22.01
CA PRO A 175 4.38 -0.09 21.61
C PRO A 175 5.63 0.53 20.98
N ALA A 176 5.42 1.43 20.00
CA ALA A 176 6.48 2.23 19.40
C ALA A 176 5.92 3.55 18.85
N PRO A 177 6.75 4.61 18.74
CA PRO A 177 6.38 5.82 18.04
C PRO A 177 5.91 5.53 16.62
N GLY A 178 4.85 6.21 16.18
CA GLY A 178 4.25 5.99 14.86
C GLY A 178 3.44 4.71 14.71
N VAL A 179 3.32 3.87 15.76
CA VAL A 179 2.49 2.66 15.74
C VAL A 179 1.22 2.89 16.56
N VAL A 180 0.07 2.84 15.90
CA VAL A 180 -1.25 2.91 16.53
C VAL A 180 -1.94 1.57 16.33
N THR A 181 -2.39 0.94 17.43
CA THR A 181 -3.15 -0.31 17.38
C THR A 181 -4.59 -0.08 17.85
N GLY A 182 -5.53 -0.73 17.17
CA GLY A 182 -6.94 -0.73 17.50
C GLY A 182 -7.41 -2.15 17.77
N ALA A 183 -7.87 -2.40 18.99
CA ALA A 183 -8.56 -3.63 19.36
C ALA A 183 -10.06 -3.32 19.44
N GLY A 184 -10.80 -3.61 18.38
CA GLY A 184 -12.23 -3.38 18.33
C GLY A 184 -12.70 -3.36 16.88
N GLY A 185 -13.86 -3.96 16.61
CA GLY A 185 -14.50 -3.85 15.31
C GLY A 185 -14.71 -2.39 14.92
N LEU A 186 -15.04 -2.15 13.65
CA LEU A 186 -15.48 -0.81 13.20
C LEU A 186 -16.50 -0.27 14.20
N VAL A 187 -16.18 0.87 14.82
CA VAL A 187 -17.21 1.65 15.51
C VAL A 187 -18.09 2.21 14.40
N SER A 188 -19.18 1.52 14.10
CA SER A 188 -20.24 2.08 13.28
C SER A 188 -20.95 3.13 14.12
N GLY A 189 -20.67 4.40 13.87
CA GLY A 189 -21.22 5.47 14.68
C GLY A 189 -21.09 6.82 14.00
N ARG A 190 -21.86 7.78 14.52
CA ARG A 190 -21.73 9.17 14.14
C ARG A 190 -20.42 9.74 14.66
N SER A 191 -19.77 10.54 13.85
CA SER A 191 -18.52 11.23 14.15
C SER A 191 -18.80 12.68 14.56
N VAL A 192 -18.01 13.21 15.50
CA VAL A 192 -18.14 14.58 15.99
C VAL A 192 -16.77 15.24 15.93
N LEU A 193 -16.66 16.41 15.28
CA LEU A 193 -15.50 17.26 15.43
C LEU A 193 -15.71 18.22 16.60
N VAL A 194 -14.74 18.25 17.51
CA VAL A 194 -14.76 19.10 18.71
C VAL A 194 -13.76 20.24 18.52
N PHE A 195 -14.24 21.48 18.67
CA PHE A 195 -13.48 22.71 18.50
C PHE A 195 -13.25 23.35 19.88
N PRO A 196 -12.08 23.12 20.52
CA PRO A 196 -11.80 23.70 21.83
C PRO A 196 -11.54 25.20 21.74
N GLY A 197 -11.69 25.89 22.87
CA GLY A 197 -11.35 27.31 23.00
C GLY A 197 -9.85 27.53 23.19
N GLN A 198 -9.52 28.66 23.81
CA GLN A 198 -8.14 29.02 24.14
C GLN A 198 -7.49 28.03 25.13
N GLY A 199 -6.19 27.77 24.98
CA GLY A 199 -5.39 26.90 25.84
C GLY A 199 -4.63 25.81 25.08
N SER A 200 -4.98 25.57 23.81
CA SER A 200 -4.35 24.58 22.93
C SER A 200 -3.18 25.12 22.11
N GLN A 201 -2.94 26.44 22.14
CA GLN A 201 -1.92 27.10 21.34
C GLN A 201 -0.50 26.77 21.82
N TRP A 202 0.43 26.67 20.88
CA TRP A 202 1.88 26.61 21.13
C TRP A 202 2.65 27.22 19.96
N VAL A 203 3.89 27.65 20.22
CA VAL A 203 4.73 28.31 19.21
C VAL A 203 5.14 27.30 18.15
N GLY A 204 4.77 27.56 16.89
CA GLY A 204 5.06 26.67 15.76
C GLY A 204 3.97 25.65 15.44
N MET A 205 2.78 25.74 16.06
CA MET A 205 1.74 24.70 16.00
C MET A 205 1.22 24.28 14.62
N ALA A 206 1.45 25.09 13.60
CA ALA A 206 0.99 24.83 12.23
C ALA A 206 2.12 24.82 11.20
N ALA A 207 3.37 25.04 11.62
CA ALA A 207 4.50 25.25 10.68
C ALA A 207 4.69 24.06 9.74
N GLY A 208 4.77 22.83 10.29
CA GLY A 208 4.91 21.62 9.46
C GLY A 208 3.71 21.36 8.54
N LEU A 209 2.49 21.75 8.92
CA LEU A 209 1.30 21.58 8.08
C LEU A 209 1.21 22.65 6.98
N LEU A 210 1.73 23.86 7.21
CA LEU A 210 1.83 24.89 6.18
C LEU A 210 2.79 24.47 5.06
N GLU A 211 3.84 23.73 5.39
CA GLU A 211 4.82 23.23 4.43
C GLU A 211 4.37 21.91 3.79
N GLY A 212 3.82 20.99 4.59
CA GLY A 212 3.53 19.61 4.17
C GLY A 212 2.11 19.34 3.67
N SER A 213 1.16 20.27 3.83
CA SER A 213 -0.24 20.06 3.40
C SER A 213 -0.76 21.23 2.59
N VAL A 214 -0.92 21.01 1.28
CA VAL A 214 -1.52 21.99 0.36
C VAL A 214 -2.95 22.35 0.73
N VAL A 215 -3.71 21.40 1.29
CA VAL A 215 -5.09 21.63 1.76
C VAL A 215 -5.09 22.56 2.98
N PHE A 216 -4.22 22.30 3.95
CA PHE A 216 -4.09 23.13 5.14
C PHE A 216 -3.63 24.55 4.78
N ALA A 217 -2.56 24.66 3.96
CA ALA A 217 -2.01 25.94 3.53
C ALA A 217 -3.04 26.76 2.72
N GLY A 218 -3.81 26.11 1.85
CA GLY A 218 -4.89 26.74 1.09
C GLY A 218 -5.97 27.35 2.00
N ARG A 219 -6.48 26.57 2.96
CA ARG A 219 -7.49 27.07 3.91
C ARG A 219 -6.93 28.14 4.85
N MET A 220 -5.66 28.05 5.23
CA MET A 220 -5.01 29.10 6.01
C MET A 220 -4.93 30.44 5.26
N ALA A 221 -4.58 30.40 3.96
CA ALA A 221 -4.54 31.59 3.13
C ALA A 221 -5.93 32.22 2.92
N GLU A 222 -6.98 31.42 2.86
CA GLU A 222 -8.37 31.91 2.88
C GLU A 222 -8.71 32.62 4.19
N CYS A 223 -8.33 32.03 5.33
CA CYS A 223 -8.54 32.63 6.64
C CYS A 223 -7.78 33.96 6.79
N GLU A 224 -6.54 34.03 6.31
CA GLU A 224 -5.74 35.26 6.34
C GLU A 224 -6.42 36.39 5.54
N ARG A 225 -6.92 36.10 4.33
CA ARG A 225 -7.67 37.09 3.54
C ARG A 225 -8.95 37.54 4.23
N ALA A 226 -9.66 36.63 4.91
CA ALA A 226 -10.89 36.94 5.63
C ALA A 226 -10.64 37.81 6.87
N LEU A 227 -9.52 37.60 7.57
CA LEU A 227 -9.15 38.35 8.77
C LEU A 227 -8.54 39.72 8.46
N ALA A 228 -7.86 39.87 7.31
CA ALA A 228 -7.10 41.07 6.96
C ALA A 228 -7.82 42.42 7.18
N PRO A 229 -9.15 42.57 6.96
CA PRO A 229 -9.85 43.84 7.24
C PRO A 229 -10.03 44.16 8.73
N PHE A 230 -9.84 43.19 9.63
CA PHE A 230 -10.18 43.29 11.05
C PHE A 230 -8.95 43.30 11.96
N VAL A 231 -7.77 43.03 11.43
CA VAL A 231 -6.53 42.87 12.22
C VAL A 231 -5.37 43.63 11.60
N GLU A 232 -4.45 44.10 12.43
CA GLU A 232 -3.23 44.82 12.01
C GLU A 232 -2.00 43.90 11.90
N TRP A 233 -2.20 42.58 11.99
CA TRP A 233 -1.15 41.57 11.98
C TRP A 233 -1.40 40.54 10.88
N SER A 234 -0.35 39.85 10.42
CA SER A 234 -0.45 38.76 9.44
C SER A 234 -0.55 37.41 10.12
N LEU A 235 -1.56 36.62 9.74
CA LEU A 235 -1.77 35.26 10.23
C LEU A 235 -0.59 34.37 9.90
N SER A 236 -0.12 34.42 8.65
CA SER A 236 1.08 33.70 8.23
C SER A 236 2.33 34.17 8.99
N GLY A 237 2.44 35.48 9.28
CA GLY A 237 3.52 36.04 10.08
C GLY A 237 3.54 35.47 11.49
N VAL A 238 2.40 35.49 12.19
CA VAL A 238 2.27 34.93 13.54
C VAL A 238 2.66 33.45 13.58
N LEU A 239 2.18 32.65 12.63
CA LEU A 239 2.48 31.22 12.57
C LEU A 239 3.94 30.90 12.24
N ARG A 240 4.63 31.76 11.48
CA ARG A 240 6.07 31.66 11.19
C ARG A 240 6.96 32.26 12.29
N GLY A 241 6.38 32.68 13.42
CA GLY A 241 7.12 33.13 14.59
C GLY A 241 7.41 34.64 14.62
N SER A 242 6.85 35.45 13.72
CA SER A 242 7.02 36.90 13.75
C SER A 242 6.07 37.62 14.71
N GLY A 243 5.22 36.90 15.44
CA GLY A 243 4.20 37.46 16.33
C GLY A 243 4.06 36.71 17.66
N SER A 244 3.36 37.33 18.61
CA SER A 244 3.12 36.76 19.95
C SER A 244 1.72 36.16 20.06
N LEU A 245 1.65 34.92 20.55
CA LEU A 245 0.39 34.23 20.90
C LEU A 245 -0.11 34.59 22.32
N ALA A 246 0.51 35.57 23.00
CA ALA A 246 0.10 35.99 24.34
C ALA A 246 -1.12 36.93 24.33
N ARG A 247 -1.34 37.65 23.22
CA ARG A 247 -2.46 38.58 23.05
C ARG A 247 -3.73 37.84 22.67
N VAL A 248 -4.82 38.07 23.41
CA VAL A 248 -6.12 37.40 23.19
C VAL A 248 -6.67 37.68 21.79
N ASP A 249 -6.54 38.93 21.34
CA ASP A 249 -6.98 39.39 20.01
C ASP A 249 -6.14 38.83 18.85
N VAL A 250 -5.02 38.17 19.15
CA VAL A 250 -4.20 37.43 18.18
C VAL A 250 -4.49 35.94 18.29
N VAL A 251 -4.42 35.37 19.50
CA VAL A 251 -4.51 33.92 19.70
C VAL A 251 -5.86 33.34 19.31
N GLN A 252 -6.97 34.05 19.56
CA GLN A 252 -8.30 33.54 19.24
C GLN A 252 -8.52 33.43 17.72
N PRO A 253 -8.28 34.47 16.89
CA PRO A 253 -8.40 34.32 15.44
C PRO A 253 -7.40 33.32 14.84
N VAL A 254 -6.18 33.23 15.39
CA VAL A 254 -5.19 32.24 14.94
C VAL A 254 -5.66 30.81 15.23
N LEU A 255 -6.15 30.54 16.44
CA LEU A 255 -6.68 29.22 16.81
C LEU A 255 -7.90 28.86 15.96
N TRP A 256 -8.82 29.80 15.74
CA TRP A 256 -9.95 29.60 14.83
C TRP A 256 -9.48 29.17 13.44
N ALA A 257 -8.54 29.91 12.85
CA ALA A 257 -8.01 29.61 11.52
C ALA A 257 -7.35 28.22 11.46
N VAL A 258 -6.56 27.86 12.48
CA VAL A 258 -5.94 26.53 12.57
C VAL A 258 -7.00 25.43 12.65
N MET A 259 -8.00 25.58 13.53
CA MET A 259 -9.02 24.56 13.71
C MET A 259 -9.87 24.34 12.45
N VAL A 260 -10.29 25.41 11.76
CA VAL A 260 -11.05 25.26 10.50
C VAL A 260 -10.18 24.68 9.39
N SER A 261 -8.87 24.95 9.38
CA SER A 261 -7.94 24.36 8.41
C SER A 261 -7.67 22.89 8.69
N LEU A 262 -7.56 22.49 9.95
CA LEU A 262 -7.49 21.08 10.34
C LEU A 262 -8.78 20.33 9.95
N ALA A 263 -9.95 20.95 10.13
CA ALA A 263 -11.21 20.37 9.71
C ALA A 263 -11.24 20.09 8.20
N GLU A 264 -10.69 20.98 7.37
CA GLU A 264 -10.57 20.74 5.92
C GLU A 264 -9.58 19.63 5.57
N VAL A 265 -8.48 19.48 6.31
CA VAL A 265 -7.57 18.34 6.13
C VAL A 265 -8.29 17.03 6.44
N TRP A 266 -9.06 16.95 7.53
CA TRP A 266 -9.89 15.77 7.81
C TRP A 266 -10.86 15.46 6.67
N ARG A 267 -11.54 16.49 6.15
CA ARG A 267 -12.45 16.34 5.01
C ARG A 267 -11.75 15.87 3.74
N SER A 268 -10.50 16.28 3.49
CA SER A 268 -9.75 15.82 2.31
C SER A 268 -9.39 14.33 2.36
N PHE A 269 -9.37 13.73 3.55
CA PHE A 269 -9.25 12.28 3.74
C PHE A 269 -10.62 11.58 3.80
N GLY A 270 -11.70 12.26 3.44
CA GLY A 270 -13.06 11.72 3.42
C GLY A 270 -13.75 11.64 4.78
N VAL A 271 -13.15 12.21 5.84
CA VAL A 271 -13.77 12.27 7.16
C VAL A 271 -14.71 13.47 7.22
N VAL A 272 -16.01 13.21 7.11
CA VAL A 272 -17.05 14.23 7.21
C VAL A 272 -17.81 14.03 8.52
N PRO A 273 -17.77 14.99 9.47
CA PRO A 273 -18.46 14.85 10.75
C PRO A 273 -19.98 14.88 10.61
N ASP A 274 -20.67 14.10 11.44
CA ASP A 274 -22.12 14.13 11.57
C ASP A 274 -22.60 15.29 12.46
N ALA A 275 -21.74 15.76 13.36
CA ALA A 275 -22.00 16.92 14.21
C ALA A 275 -20.70 17.66 14.56
N VAL A 276 -20.84 18.89 15.02
CA VAL A 276 -19.74 19.69 15.57
C VAL A 276 -20.11 20.22 16.94
N VAL A 277 -19.14 20.30 17.84
CA VAL A 277 -19.29 20.92 19.16
C VAL A 277 -18.16 21.92 19.35
N GLY A 278 -18.52 23.17 19.66
CA GLY A 278 -17.56 24.23 19.99
C GLY A 278 -17.55 24.53 21.48
N HIS A 279 -16.41 24.94 22.00
CA HIS A 279 -16.28 25.45 23.36
C HIS A 279 -15.65 26.84 23.35
N SER A 280 -16.46 27.86 23.64
CA SER A 280 -16.08 29.29 23.70
C SER A 280 -15.46 29.79 22.40
#